data_AF-A0A0B5I5N0-F1
#
_entry.id   AF-A0A0B5I5N0-F1
#
_cell.length_a   1.000
_cell.length_b   1.000
_cell.length_c   1.000
_cell.angle_alpha   90.00
_cell.angle_beta   90.00
_cell.angle_gamma   90.00
#
_symmetry.space_group_name_H-M   'P 1'
#
loop_
_entity.id
_entity.type
_entity.pdbx_description
1 polymer ?
#
loop_
_entity_poly.entity_id
_entity_poly.type
_entity_poly.pdbx_seq_one_letter_code
_entity_poly.pdbx_strand_id
1 'polypeptide(L)'
;MTVTDTYGTNTHTAQQLADLLTERLPATFAERDSDYFGLYFLATLADTTRIKVQPNTVPGDDGEDDLLEDDHPDVSVLLIVTAPAEAQPLSTELAAVDGLTRLRSSRN
;
A
#
# COMPACT_ATOMS: atom_id res chain seq x y z
N MET A 1 6.77 14.80 12.14
CA MET A 1 5.86 15.01 10.99
C MET A 1 6.12 13.89 10.02
N THR A 2 5.08 13.22 9.57
CA THR A 2 5.16 12.10 8.63
C THR A 2 4.55 12.50 7.29
N VAL A 3 5.05 11.91 6.22
CA VAL A 3 4.46 11.98 4.89
C VAL A 3 3.79 10.64 4.64
N THR A 4 2.56 10.69 4.12
CA THR A 4 1.82 9.51 3.69
C THR A 4 1.57 9.61 2.19
N ASP A 5 2.11 8.66 1.45
CA ASP A 5 1.87 8.48 0.04
C ASP A 5 0.99 7.25 -0.20
N THR A 6 -0.04 7.43 -1.01
CA THR A 6 -0.92 6.33 -1.43
C THR A 6 -0.73 6.07 -2.91
N TYR A 7 -0.52 4.80 -3.24
CA TYR A 7 -0.44 4.29 -4.59
C TYR A 7 -1.52 3.22 -4.79
N GLY A 8 -1.89 2.99 -6.04
CA GLY A 8 -2.90 2.03 -6.43
C GLY A 8 -2.46 1.19 -7.63
N THR A 9 -2.94 -0.04 -7.67
CA THR A 9 -2.83 -0.92 -8.83
C THR A 9 -4.08 -1.78 -9.00
N ASN A 10 -4.37 -2.13 -10.24
CA ASN A 10 -5.39 -3.12 -10.62
C ASN A 10 -4.78 -4.31 -11.37
N THR A 11 -3.46 -4.32 -11.59
CA THR A 11 -2.75 -5.36 -12.32
C THR A 11 -2.25 -6.47 -11.41
N HIS A 12 -2.05 -6.17 -10.12
CA HIS A 12 -1.49 -7.09 -9.14
C HIS A 12 -2.44 -7.28 -7.96
N THR A 13 -2.45 -8.50 -7.41
CA THR A 13 -3.03 -8.76 -6.09
C THR A 13 -2.14 -8.21 -4.97
N ALA A 14 -2.67 -8.09 -3.75
CA ALA A 14 -1.91 -7.60 -2.60
C ALA A 14 -0.65 -8.44 -2.32
N GLN A 15 -0.76 -9.76 -2.43
CA GLN A 15 0.38 -10.69 -2.30
C GLN A 15 1.42 -10.44 -3.40
N GLN A 16 1.00 -10.41 -4.67
CA GLN A 16 1.93 -10.20 -5.79
C GLN A 16 2.66 -8.86 -5.69
N LEU A 17 1.96 -7.80 -5.28
CA LEU A 17 2.59 -6.50 -5.07
C LEU A 17 3.59 -6.56 -3.91
N ALA A 18 3.28 -7.22 -2.80
CA ALA A 18 4.23 -7.40 -1.69
C ALA A 18 5.49 -8.18 -2.11
N ASP A 19 5.33 -9.23 -2.93
CA ASP A 19 6.44 -10.01 -3.48
C ASP A 19 7.32 -9.14 -4.38
N LEU A 20 6.73 -8.39 -5.32
CA LEU A 20 7.46 -7.46 -6.21
C LEU A 20 8.21 -6.36 -5.45
N LEU A 21 7.64 -5.89 -4.33
CA LEU A 21 8.27 -4.89 -3.48
C LEU A 21 9.42 -5.47 -2.66
N THR A 22 9.33 -6.73 -2.24
CA THR A 22 10.43 -7.44 -1.54
C THR A 22 11.66 -7.59 -2.43
N GLU A 23 11.48 -7.74 -3.75
CA GLU A 23 12.59 -7.82 -4.71
C GLU A 23 13.31 -6.48 -4.93
N ARG A 24 12.64 -5.35 -4.69
CA ARG A 24 13.14 -3.99 -5.00
C ARG A 24 13.57 -3.22 -3.77
N LEU A 25 12.88 -3.45 -2.66
CA LEU A 25 13.11 -2.74 -1.41
C LEU A 25 13.74 -3.70 -0.40
N PRO A 26 14.54 -3.20 0.55
CA PRO A 26 14.97 -3.97 1.72
C PRO A 26 13.83 -4.14 2.73
N ALA A 27 12.66 -4.55 2.23
CA ALA A 27 11.42 -4.72 2.98
C ALA A 27 11.13 -6.21 3.12
N THR A 28 10.79 -6.66 4.33
CA THR A 28 10.21 -7.98 4.55
C THR A 28 8.76 -7.79 4.96
N PHE A 29 7.84 -8.19 4.08
CA PHE A 29 6.42 -8.09 4.34
C PHE A 29 5.96 -9.25 5.21
N ALA A 30 5.24 -8.92 6.27
CA ALA A 30 4.52 -9.88 7.08
C ALA A 30 3.02 -9.80 6.74
N GLU A 31 2.42 -10.95 6.44
CA GLU A 31 0.97 -11.08 6.35
C GLU A 31 0.35 -10.81 7.72
N ARG A 32 -0.74 -10.04 7.71
CA ARG A 32 -1.57 -9.67 8.84
C ARG A 32 -3.03 -9.83 8.43
N ASP A 33 -3.85 -10.22 9.38
CA ASP A 33 -5.31 -10.30 9.21
C ASP A 33 -5.97 -9.29 10.15
N SER A 34 -7.04 -8.64 9.68
CA SER A 34 -7.81 -7.67 10.45
C SER A 34 -9.27 -7.72 10.01
N ASP A 35 -10.18 -7.69 10.98
CA ASP A 35 -11.63 -7.66 10.72
C ASP A 35 -12.05 -6.44 9.86
N TYR A 36 -11.25 -5.38 9.84
CA TYR A 36 -11.54 -4.16 9.08
C TYR A 36 -10.83 -4.07 7.72
N PHE A 37 -9.62 -4.62 7.60
CA PHE A 37 -8.83 -4.52 6.36
C PHE A 37 -8.74 -5.85 5.59
N GLY A 38 -9.31 -6.92 6.16
CA GLY A 38 -9.04 -8.28 5.73
C GLY A 38 -7.55 -8.62 5.84
N LEU A 39 -7.09 -9.45 4.91
CA LEU A 39 -5.70 -9.85 4.78
C LEU A 39 -4.89 -8.73 4.12
N TYR A 40 -3.81 -8.31 4.77
CA TYR A 40 -2.90 -7.27 4.29
C TYR A 40 -1.45 -7.61 4.62
N PHE A 41 -0.52 -6.93 3.96
CA PHE A 41 0.91 -7.10 4.13
C PHE A 41 1.52 -5.83 4.70
N LEU A 42 2.38 -5.99 5.71
CA LEU A 42 3.04 -4.87 6.36
C LEU A 42 4.55 -5.11 6.44
N ALA A 43 5.32 -4.13 5.98
CA ALA A 43 6.75 -4.04 6.19
C ALA A 43 7.11 -2.75 6.94
N THR A 44 8.22 -2.75 7.66
CA THR A 44 8.80 -1.55 8.28
C THR A 44 10.29 -1.52 7.96
N LEU A 45 10.73 -0.44 7.32
CA LEU A 45 12.12 -0.21 6.96
C LEU A 45 12.93 0.30 8.15
N ALA A 46 14.26 0.30 8.00
CA ALA A 46 15.20 0.72 9.04
C ALA A 46 14.99 2.16 9.51
N ASP A 47 14.61 3.05 8.60
CA ASP A 47 14.31 4.46 8.88
C ASP A 47 12.90 4.69 9.43
N THR A 48 12.21 3.62 9.88
CA THR A 48 10.83 3.63 10.42
C THR A 48 9.73 3.87 9.38
N THR A 49 10.06 3.97 8.09
CA THR A 49 9.06 3.96 7.02
C THR A 49 8.24 2.68 7.05
N ARG A 50 6.92 2.82 7.13
CA ARG A 50 5.96 1.71 7.11
C ARG A 50 5.35 1.61 5.73
N ILE A 51 5.32 0.39 5.21
CA ILE A 51 4.76 0.08 3.89
C ILE A 51 3.66 -0.94 4.10
N LYS A 52 2.42 -0.54 3.81
CA LYS A 52 1.22 -1.38 3.91
C LYS A 52 0.69 -1.67 2.51
N VAL A 53 0.47 -2.93 2.19
CA VAL A 53 -0.19 -3.38 0.96
C VAL A 53 -1.49 -4.07 1.34
N GLN A 54 -2.61 -3.65 0.76
CA GLN A 54 -3.93 -4.16 1.13
C GLN A 54 -4.92 -4.09 -0.05
N PRO A 55 -6.00 -4.85 -0.03
CA PRO A 55 -7.14 -4.61 -0.90
C PRO A 55 -7.70 -3.19 -0.74
N ASN A 56 -8.27 -2.63 -1.81
CA ASN A 56 -9.04 -1.38 -1.73
C ASN A 56 -10.45 -1.63 -1.15
N THR A 57 -10.95 -2.86 -1.27
CA THR A 57 -12.25 -3.28 -0.72
C THR A 57 -12.16 -3.52 0.78
N VAL A 58 -13.07 -2.92 1.52
CA VAL A 58 -13.36 -3.26 2.92
C VAL A 58 -14.19 -4.54 2.91
N PRO A 59 -13.78 -5.60 3.64
CA PRO A 59 -14.60 -6.80 3.76
C PRO A 59 -15.95 -6.45 4.43
N GLY A 60 -17.04 -6.58 3.69
CA GLY A 60 -18.41 -6.42 4.20
C GLY A 60 -19.10 -7.78 4.45
N ASP A 61 -19.91 -7.86 5.51
CA ASP A 61 -20.75 -9.04 5.80
C ASP A 61 -21.97 -9.14 4.86
N ASP A 62 -22.41 -8.02 4.26
CA ASP A 62 -23.71 -7.90 3.55
C ASP A 62 -23.60 -7.89 2.01
N GLY A 63 -22.41 -8.08 1.44
CA GLY A 63 -22.20 -8.18 -0.02
C GLY A 63 -22.17 -6.85 -0.78
N GLU A 64 -22.21 -5.71 -0.08
CA GLU A 64 -21.78 -4.41 -0.60
C GLU A 64 -20.40 -4.11 -0.02
N ASP A 65 -19.34 -4.28 -0.82
CA ASP A 65 -17.98 -3.97 -0.42
C ASP A 65 -17.72 -2.46 -0.55
N ASP A 66 -17.59 -1.76 0.58
CA ASP A 66 -17.12 -0.37 0.60
C ASP A 66 -15.66 -0.27 0.14
N LEU A 67 -15.27 0.87 -0.43
CA LEU A 67 -13.89 1.13 -0.82
C LEU A 67 -13.18 2.04 0.18
N LEU A 68 -11.91 1.76 0.43
CA LEU A 68 -11.02 2.58 1.27
C LEU A 68 -10.58 3.85 0.56
N GLU A 69 -10.47 3.81 -0.77
CA GLU A 69 -10.16 4.97 -1.62
C GLU A 69 -11.27 5.09 -2.68
N ASP A 70 -12.39 5.70 -2.31
CA ASP A 70 -13.60 5.82 -3.13
C ASP A 70 -13.43 6.73 -4.37
N ASP A 71 -12.47 7.65 -4.32
CA ASP A 71 -12.08 8.51 -5.47
C ASP A 71 -11.43 7.70 -6.60
N HIS A 72 -10.96 6.48 -6.30
CA HIS A 72 -10.28 5.58 -7.25
C HIS A 72 -10.88 4.17 -7.26
N PRO A 73 -12.14 4.02 -7.73
CA PRO A 73 -12.85 2.74 -7.69
C PRO A 73 -12.24 1.67 -8.60
N ASP A 74 -11.52 2.07 -9.63
CA ASP A 74 -10.85 1.16 -10.57
C ASP A 74 -9.60 0.49 -9.96
N VAL A 75 -9.14 0.93 -8.78
CA VAL A 75 -7.99 0.36 -8.09
C VAL A 75 -8.44 -0.78 -7.19
N SER A 76 -7.84 -1.96 -7.37
CA SER A 76 -8.15 -3.14 -6.57
C SER A 76 -7.25 -3.28 -5.34
N VAL A 77 -6.01 -2.76 -5.41
CA VAL A 77 -5.00 -2.89 -4.36
C VAL A 77 -4.36 -1.54 -4.08
N LEU A 78 -4.23 -1.21 -2.81
CA LEU A 78 -3.58 -0.01 -2.30
C LEU A 78 -2.21 -0.34 -1.71
N LEU A 79 -1.25 0.54 -1.98
CA LEU A 79 0.02 0.63 -1.30
C LEU A 79 0.08 1.97 -0.55
N ILE A 80 0.20 1.90 0.77
CA ILE A 80 0.31 3.07 1.65
C ILE A 80 1.71 3.10 2.24
N VAL A 81 2.43 4.18 1.98
CA VAL A 81 3.77 4.44 2.49
C VAL A 81 3.67 5.57 3.48
N THR A 82 3.96 5.29 4.76
CA THR A 82 4.05 6.32 5.80
C THR A 82 5.48 6.42 6.28
N ALA A 83 6.11 7.56 5.99
CA ALA A 83 7.53 7.81 6.24
C ALA A 83 7.73 9.06 7.10
N PRO A 84 8.79 9.13 7.91
CA PRO A 84 9.26 10.41 8.45
C PRO A 84 9.53 11.42 7.32
N ALA A 85 9.24 12.70 7.54
CA ALA A 85 9.44 13.71 6.49
C ALA A 85 10.91 13.88 6.05
N GLU A 86 11.86 13.39 6.85
CA GLU A 86 13.30 13.38 6.58
C GLU A 86 13.79 12.09 5.91
N ALA A 87 12.93 11.07 5.77
CA ALA A 87 13.29 9.82 5.12
C ALA A 87 13.49 10.00 3.62
N GLN A 88 14.29 9.13 3.03
CA GLN A 88 14.49 9.13 1.58
C GLN A 88 13.19 8.72 0.87
N PRO A 89 12.76 9.45 -0.17
CA PRO A 89 11.54 9.12 -0.88
C PRO A 89 11.70 7.81 -1.65
N LEU A 90 10.74 6.90 -1.48
CA LEU A 90 10.69 5.62 -2.21
C LEU A 90 10.10 5.77 -3.63
N SER A 91 9.73 6.98 -4.05
CA SER A 91 8.99 7.23 -5.29
C SER A 91 9.68 6.70 -6.55
N THR A 92 11.02 6.71 -6.61
CA THR A 92 11.76 6.20 -7.77
C THR A 92 11.66 4.68 -7.87
N GLU A 93 11.86 3.97 -6.76
CA GLU A 93 11.75 2.51 -6.72
C GLU A 93 10.31 2.05 -7.00
N LEU A 94 9.33 2.79 -6.47
CA LEU A 94 7.91 2.51 -6.70
C LEU A 94 7.46 2.82 -8.13
N ALA A 95 8.02 3.85 -8.77
CA ALA A 95 7.73 4.17 -10.17
C ALA A 95 8.24 3.08 -11.15
N ALA A 96 9.16 2.21 -10.71
CA ALA A 96 9.63 1.07 -11.49
C ALA A 96 8.74 -0.19 -11.34
N VAL A 97 7.69 -0.13 -10.52
CA VAL A 97 6.69 -1.20 -10.41
C VAL A 97 5.63 -1.01 -11.49
N ASP A 98 5.56 -1.96 -12.42
CA ASP A 98 4.58 -1.93 -13.51
C ASP A 98 3.14 -1.91 -12.97
N GLY A 99 2.30 -1.02 -13.50
CA GLY A 99 0.91 -0.88 -13.10
C GLY A 99 0.67 -0.24 -11.72
N LEU A 100 1.71 0.29 -11.06
CA LEU A 100 1.57 1.03 -9.80
C LEU A 100 1.53 2.54 -10.08
N THR A 101 0.45 3.20 -9.67
CA THR A 101 0.25 4.65 -9.88
C THR A 101 0.08 5.37 -8.56
N ARG A 102 0.70 6.54 -8.40
CA ARG A 102 0.49 7.39 -7.21
C ARG A 102 -0.88 8.05 -7.27
N LEU A 103 -1.69 7.86 -6.24
CA LEU A 103 -3.05 8.41 -6.13
C LEU A 103 -3.04 9.73 -5.38
N ARG A 104 -2.40 9.76 -4.21
CA ARG A 104 -2.32 10.96 -3.37
C ARG A 104 -1.05 11.02 -2.53
N SER A 105 -0.77 12.21 -2.04
CA SER A 105 0.28 12.49 -1.06
C SER A 105 -0.26 13.47 -0.02
N SER A 106 -0.05 13.17 1.24
CA SER A 106 -0.46 14.01 2.36
C SER A 106 0.65 14.10 3.39
N ARG A 107 0.66 15.19 4.16
CA ARG A 107 1.63 15.43 5.23
C ARG A 107 0.86 15.59 6.54
N ASN A 108 1.25 14.83 7.57
CA ASN A 108 0.62 14.80 8.89
C ASN A 108 1.61 15.20 9.98
#